data_AF-A0A960U0K0-F1
#
_entry.id   AF-A0A960U0K0-F1
#
_cell.length_a   1.000
_cell.length_b   1.000
_cell.length_c   1.000
_cell.angle_alpha   90.00
_cell.angle_beta   90.00
_cell.angle_gamma   90.00
#
_symmetry.space_group_name_H-M   'P 1'
#
loop_
_entity.id
_entity.type
_entity.pdbx_description
1 polymer ?
#
loop_
_entity_poly.entity_id
_entity_poly.type
_entity_poly.pdbx_seq_one_letter_code
_entity_poly.pdbx_strand_id
1 'polypeptide(L)' 'MADPWGFNFARYLIFWARIEPEEGVYDEDYLDAVEKRLDWLAENGIDVVLDMHQDVWGPFAGSPNR' A
#
# COMPACT_ATOMS: atom_id res chain seq x y z
N MET A 1 19.47 -11.62 -3.68
CA MET A 1 19.04 -11.12 -4.99
C MET A 1 17.60 -11.57 -5.17
N ALA A 2 16.67 -10.64 -5.37
CA ALA A 2 15.28 -10.98 -5.65
C ALA A 2 15.18 -11.90 -6.87
N ASP A 3 14.56 -13.05 -6.63
CA ASP A 3 13.78 -13.90 -7.52
C ASP A 3 14.41 -14.48 -8.84
N PRO A 4 14.31 -15.80 -9.10
CA PRO A 4 14.69 -16.42 -10.38
C PRO A 4 14.03 -15.84 -11.64
N TRP A 5 12.96 -15.04 -11.50
CA TRP A 5 12.27 -14.40 -12.62
C TRP A 5 12.76 -12.97 -12.91
N GLY A 6 13.70 -12.45 -12.12
CA GLY A 6 14.40 -11.18 -12.40
C GLY A 6 13.62 -9.91 -12.05
N PHE A 7 12.62 -9.98 -11.16
CA PHE A 7 11.92 -8.79 -10.69
C PHE A 7 12.83 -7.90 -9.84
N ASN A 8 12.85 -6.61 -10.16
CA ASN A 8 13.61 -5.58 -9.45
C ASN A 8 12.76 -4.37 -9.05
N PHE A 9 11.44 -4.42 -9.27
CA PHE A 9 10.53 -3.31 -9.01
C PHE A 9 9.17 -3.79 -8.52
N ALA A 10 8.56 -3.05 -7.61
CA ALA A 10 7.20 -3.25 -7.14
C ALA A 10 6.37 -1.97 -7.20
N ARG A 11 5.15 -2.07 -7.74
CA ARG A 11 4.08 -1.10 -7.48
C ARG A 11 3.34 -1.54 -6.23
N TYR A 12 3.60 -0.84 -5.12
CA TYR A 12 3.08 -1.21 -3.81
C TYR A 12 1.83 -0.41 -3.48
N LEU A 13 0.71 -1.11 -3.33
CA LEU A 13 -0.60 -0.51 -3.08
C LEU A 13 -0.71 -0.07 -1.62
N ILE A 14 -1.05 1.20 -1.43
CA ILE A 14 -1.46 1.79 -0.16
C ILE A 14 -2.86 2.39 -0.31
N PHE A 15 -3.60 2.57 0.78
CA PHE A 15 -4.99 2.99 0.72
C PHE A 15 -5.24 4.19 1.61
N TRP A 16 -5.83 5.26 1.08
CA TRP A 16 -6.15 6.46 1.85
C TRP A 16 -7.03 6.15 3.07
N ALA A 17 -8.06 5.32 2.90
CA ALA A 17 -8.95 4.89 3.98
C ALA A 17 -8.25 4.06 5.10
N ARG A 18 -7.02 3.60 4.87
CA ARG A 18 -6.16 2.99 5.89
C ARG A 18 -5.17 3.98 6.48
N ILE A 19 -4.67 4.92 5.68
CA ILE A 19 -3.76 5.97 6.15
C ILE A 19 -4.49 6.96 7.06
N GLU A 20 -5.68 7.37 6.65
CA GLU A 20 -6.54 8.36 7.33
C GLU A 20 -7.94 7.76 7.46
N PRO A 21 -8.18 6.88 8.45
CA PRO A 21 -9.49 6.26 8.67
C PRO A 21 -10.57 7.27 9.09
N GLU A 22 -10.18 8.37 9.74
CA GLU A 22 -11.03 9.50 10.08
C GLU A 22 -10.32 10.80 9.70
N GLU A 23 -11.06 11.85 9.35
CA GLU A 23 -10.49 13.14 8.92
C GLU A 23 -9.49 13.69 9.97
N GLY A 24 -8.23 13.86 9.55
CA GLY A 24 -7.13 14.32 10.39
C GLY A 24 -6.57 13.30 11.37
N VAL A 25 -7.06 12.06 11.40
CA VAL A 25 -6.56 10.97 12.26
C VAL A 25 -5.81 9.97 11.39
N TYR A 26 -4.50 9.87 11.59
CA TYR A 26 -3.64 8.95 10.84
C TYR A 26 -3.39 7.65 11.60
N ASP A 27 -3.45 6.52 10.89
CA ASP A 27 -3.17 5.17 11.42
C ASP A 27 -1.66 4.90 11.38
N GLU A 28 -0.96 5.26 12.46
CA GLU A 28 0.49 5.05 12.61
C GLU A 28 0.87 3.56 12.53
N ASP A 29 0.04 2.66 13.09
CA ASP A 29 0.29 1.22 13.03
C ASP A 29 0.27 0.71 11.57
N TYR A 30 -0.59 1.29 10.73
CA TYR A 30 -0.60 1.01 9.29
C TYR A 30 0.65 1.55 8.59
N LEU A 31 1.10 2.75 8.93
CA LEU A 31 2.31 3.35 8.37
C LEU A 31 3.56 2.55 8.74
N ASP A 32 3.69 2.12 9.99
CA ASP A 32 4.76 1.24 10.47
C ASP A 32 4.77 -0.11 9.71
N ALA A 33 3.58 -0.66 9.45
CA ALA A 33 3.46 -1.89 8.67
C ALA A 33 3.87 -1.70 7.19
N VAL A 34 3.61 -0.53 6.61
CA VAL A 34 4.07 -0.15 5.27
C VAL A 34 5.60 -0.02 5.27
N GLU A 35 6.17 0.74 6.21
CA GLU A 35 7.63 0.92 6.34
C GLU A 35 8.35 -0.43 6.44
N LYS A 36 7.90 -1.30 7.35
CA LYS A 36 8.45 -2.65 7.51
C LYS A 36 8.46 -3.46 6.21
N ARG A 37 7.45 -3.26 5.35
CA ARG A 37 7.41 -3.93 4.04
C ARG A 37 8.38 -3.29 3.05
N LEU A 38 8.50 -1.96 3.06
CA LEU A 38 9.44 -1.24 2.21
C LEU A 38 10.89 -1.59 2.55
N ASP A 39 11.23 -1.70 3.83
CA ASP A 39 12.54 -2.16 4.29
C ASP A 39 12.88 -3.54 3.74
N TRP A 40 11.93 -4.48 3.84
CA TRP A 40 12.11 -5.82 3.28
C TRP A 40 12.30 -5.80 1.75
N LEU A 41 11.59 -4.94 1.01
CA LEU A 41 11.76 -4.78 -0.43
C LEU A 41 13.14 -4.19 -0.77
N ALA A 42 13.57 -3.18 -0.02
CA ALA A 42 14.88 -2.54 -0.16
C ALA A 42 16.03 -3.52 0.13
N GLU A 43 15.93 -4.31 1.19
CA GLU A 43 16.89 -5.38 1.52
C GLU A 43 17.05 -6.42 0.40
N ASN A 44 16.00 -6.59 -0.42
CA ASN A 44 16.00 -7.51 -1.56
C ASN A 44 16.38 -6.85 -2.90
N GLY A 45 16.70 -5.55 -2.90
CA GLY A 45 17.07 -4.79 -4.10
C GLY A 45 15.89 -4.53 -5.02
N ILE A 46 14.69 -4.35 -4.46
CA ILE A 46 13.46 -4.06 -5.19
C ILE A 46 13.12 -2.58 -5.00
N ASP A 47 13.13 -1.82 -6.10
CA ASP A 47 12.67 -0.43 -6.12
C ASP A 47 11.14 -0.37 -6.01
N VAL A 48 10.61 0.67 -5.36
CA VAL A 48 9.17 0.76 -5.08
C VAL A 48 8.58 2.08 -5.56
N VAL A 49 7.41 2.00 -6.21
CA VAL A 49 6.48 3.12 -6.29
C VAL A 49 5.30 2.87 -5.36
N LEU A 50 5.01 3.84 -4.50
CA LEU A 50 3.81 3.84 -3.67
C LEU A 50 2.61 4.26 -4.50
N ASP A 51 1.59 3.43 -4.52
CA ASP A 51 0.38 3.62 -5.28
C ASP A 51 -0.80 3.83 -4.33
N MET A 52 -1.29 5.07 -4.23
CA MET A 52 -2.50 5.39 -3.47
C MET A 52 -3.72 4.83 -4.20
N HIS A 53 -3.99 3.57 -3.95
CA HIS A 53 -4.87 2.75 -4.77
C HIS A 53 -6.34 2.95 -4.43
N GLN A 54 -7.19 2.87 -5.45
CA GLN A 54 -8.63 2.75 -5.33
C GLN A 54 -9.18 2.01 -6.54
N ASP A 55 -10.29 1.30 -6.32
CA ASP A 55 -11.17 0.82 -7.37
C ASP A 55 -12.56 1.37 -7.10
N VAL A 56 -13.17 2.00 -8.12
CA VAL A 56 -14.54 2.53 -8.05
C VAL A 56 -14.72 3.40 -6.79
N TRP A 57 -13.84 4.38 -6.58
CA TRP A 57 -13.84 5.32 -5.44
C TRP A 57 -13.42 4.74 -4.08
N GLY A 58 -13.91 3.56 -3.69
CA GLY A 58 -13.57 2.99 -2.40
C GLY A 58 -14.60 1.95 -1.90
N PRO A 59 -14.45 1.45 -0.66
CA PRO A 59 -15.17 0.30 -0.16
C PRO A 59 -16.71 0.44 -0.16
N PHE A 60 -17.24 1.65 -0.25
CA PHE A 60 -18.68 1.92 -0.18
C PHE A 60 -19.37 2.12 -1.53
N ALA A 61 -18.61 2.41 -2.59
CA ALA A 61 -19.19 2.88 -3.86
C ALA A 61 -19.66 1.77 -4.82
N GLY A 62 -19.38 0.49 -4.51
CA GLY A 62 -19.80 -0.66 -5.30
C GLY A 62 -21.00 -1.45 -4.76
N SER A 63 -21.55 -1.09 -3.60
CA SER A 63 -22.65 -1.85 -2.99
C SER A 63 -23.99 -1.19 -3.30
N PRO A 64 -24.90 -1.83 -4.06
CA PRO A 64 -26.18 -1.22 -4.45
C PRO A 64 -27.19 -1.05 -3.30
N ASN A 65 -26.89 -1.51 -2.07
CA ASN A 65 -27.82 -1.55 -0.94
C ASN A 65 -27.23 -1.03 0.38
N ARG A 66 -26.43 0.05 0.35
CA ARG A 66 -26.09 0.82 1.55
C ARG A 66 -26.22 2.31 1.30
#